data_AF-A0A845WXG3-F1
#
_entry.id   AF-A0A845WXG3-F1
#
_cell.length_a   1.000
_cell.length_b   1.000
_cell.length_c   1.000
_cell.angle_alpha   90.00
_cell.angle_beta   90.00
_cell.angle_gamma   90.00
#
_symmetry.space_group_name_H-M   'P 1'
#
loop_
_entity.id
_entity.type
_entity.pdbx_description
1 polymer ?
#
loop_
_entity_poly.entity_id
_entity_poly.type
_entity_poly.pdbx_seq_one_letter_code
_entity_poly.pdbx_strand_id
1 'polypeptide(L)'
;MSLSMSKLLCSLLFLPIAAVGLAVSAQANDLILPGRCHMGQCWENKFLGKTPLQAGPNGTLYAVELALRIWPIGTEPSSDFDAPRTSYIYCSTTRPAIIFRFEGDTTYYGNLLNPGGDNWSGATQDAYPIYWATCHNFVGPDFFSQAMTTKAIELGYPLNLPNESLQLANPLEIMNE
;
A
#
# COMPACT_ATOMS: atom_id res chain seq x y z
N MET A 1 33.54 69.81 -23.73
CA MET A 1 34.40 68.74 -23.18
C MET A 1 33.53 67.88 -22.28
N SER A 2 33.51 66.58 -22.58
CA SER A 2 32.72 65.51 -21.96
C SER A 2 33.25 65.17 -20.57
N LEU A 3 32.38 64.87 -19.60
CA LEU A 3 32.69 63.97 -18.49
C LEU A 3 31.44 63.14 -18.14
N SER A 4 31.58 61.83 -18.37
CA SER A 4 30.59 60.77 -18.22
C SER A 4 30.50 60.32 -16.76
N MET A 5 29.27 60.16 -16.25
CA MET A 5 28.95 59.58 -14.93
C MET A 5 28.76 58.07 -15.10
N SER A 6 29.75 57.30 -14.64
CA SER A 6 29.70 55.84 -14.55
C SER A 6 28.65 55.38 -13.55
N LYS A 7 27.59 54.70 -14.03
CA LYS A 7 26.65 53.94 -13.20
C LYS A 7 27.25 52.55 -12.92
N LEU A 8 27.62 52.29 -11.68
CA LEU A 8 27.87 50.92 -11.20
C LEU A 8 26.53 50.17 -11.15
N LEU A 9 26.34 49.19 -12.05
CA LEU A 9 25.32 48.15 -11.88
C LEU A 9 25.92 47.04 -11.03
N CYS A 10 25.37 46.87 -9.82
CA CYS A 10 25.64 45.74 -8.95
C CYS A 10 24.79 44.55 -9.43
N SER A 11 25.40 43.65 -10.21
CA SER A 11 24.76 42.41 -10.67
C SER A 11 24.72 41.39 -9.53
N LEU A 12 23.56 41.25 -8.88
CA LEU A 12 23.26 40.15 -7.96
C LEU A 12 23.05 38.86 -8.76
N LEU A 13 24.05 37.99 -8.75
CA LEU A 13 23.98 36.61 -9.24
C LEU A 13 23.09 35.78 -8.30
N PHE A 14 21.86 35.50 -8.73
CA PHE A 14 21.02 34.45 -8.13
C PHE A 14 21.50 33.09 -8.61
N LEU A 15 22.16 32.33 -7.73
CA LEU A 15 22.48 30.92 -7.93
C LEU A 15 21.24 30.07 -7.59
N PRO A 16 20.71 29.23 -8.51
CA PRO A 16 19.68 28.27 -8.16
C PRO A 16 20.32 27.13 -7.35
N ILE A 17 19.95 27.03 -6.07
CA ILE A 17 20.25 25.87 -5.23
C ILE A 17 19.42 24.72 -5.77
N ALA A 18 20.04 23.83 -6.55
CA ALA A 18 19.44 22.56 -6.92
C ALA A 18 19.26 21.73 -5.65
N ALA A 19 18.03 21.68 -5.14
CA ALA A 19 17.66 20.76 -4.07
C ALA A 19 17.74 19.34 -4.63
N VAL A 20 18.87 18.67 -4.40
CA VAL A 20 19.01 17.24 -4.63
C VAL A 20 18.17 16.54 -3.57
N GLY A 21 16.91 16.25 -3.93
CA GLY A 21 16.06 15.40 -3.12
C GLY A 21 16.66 14.00 -3.06
N LEU A 22 17.25 13.65 -1.92
CA LEU A 22 17.62 12.28 -1.59
C LEU A 22 16.32 11.46 -1.53
N ALA A 23 16.02 10.76 -2.62
CA ALA A 23 15.03 9.69 -2.59
C ALA A 23 15.58 8.59 -1.68
N VAL A 24 15.15 8.60 -0.42
CA VAL A 24 15.31 7.44 0.47
C VAL A 24 14.41 6.35 -0.09
N SER A 25 14.97 5.49 -0.94
CA SER A 25 14.38 4.20 -1.24
C SER A 25 14.47 3.37 0.03
N ALA A 26 13.42 3.37 0.84
CA ALA A 26 13.28 2.40 1.91
C ALA A 26 13.28 1.00 1.25
N GLN A 27 14.41 0.31 1.32
CA GLN A 27 14.53 -1.09 0.95
C GLN A 27 13.62 -1.89 1.88
N ALA A 28 12.44 -2.27 1.37
CA ALA A 28 11.62 -3.30 1.99
C ALA A 28 12.35 -4.63 1.81
N ASN A 29 13.30 -4.92 2.69
CA ASN A 29 13.98 -6.21 2.69
C ASN A 29 12.98 -7.27 3.18
N ASP A 30 12.50 -8.10 2.24
CA ASP A 30 12.06 -9.49 2.48
C ASP A 30 11.17 -9.71 3.72
N LEU A 31 10.11 -8.91 3.85
CA LEU A 31 9.23 -8.96 5.00
C LEU A 31 8.16 -10.04 4.81
N ILE A 32 8.15 -11.07 5.66
CA ILE A 32 7.08 -12.07 5.68
C ILE A 32 5.90 -11.49 6.45
N LEU A 33 4.76 -11.39 5.77
CA LEU A 33 3.50 -10.95 6.34
C LEU A 33 2.77 -12.13 6.98
N PRO A 34 2.18 -11.97 8.17
CA PRO A 34 1.36 -12.99 8.79
C PRO A 34 0.24 -13.39 7.84
N GLY A 35 0.18 -14.67 7.49
CA GLY A 35 -0.97 -15.24 6.83
C GLY A 35 -1.81 -16.06 7.79
N ARG A 36 -2.63 -16.96 7.25
CA ARG A 36 -3.58 -17.76 8.03
C ARG A 36 -3.72 -19.16 7.46
N CYS A 37 -4.47 -19.98 8.17
CA CYS A 37 -4.88 -21.29 7.70
C CYS A 37 -6.40 -21.34 7.50
N HIS A 38 -6.84 -21.82 6.34
CA HIS A 38 -8.25 -22.01 5.98
C HIS A 38 -8.40 -23.16 4.98
N MET A 39 -9.52 -23.88 5.04
CA MET A 39 -9.86 -24.97 4.11
C MET A 39 -8.73 -25.99 3.87
N GLY A 40 -7.99 -26.36 4.92
CA GLY A 40 -6.94 -27.39 4.85
C GLY A 40 -5.56 -26.88 4.44
N GLN A 41 -5.42 -25.59 4.14
CA GLN A 41 -4.17 -24.96 3.73
C GLN A 41 -3.81 -23.80 4.65
N CYS A 42 -2.52 -23.50 4.74
CA CYS A 42 -1.96 -22.30 5.30
C CYS A 42 -1.21 -21.55 4.20
N TRP A 43 -1.11 -20.24 4.33
CA TRP A 43 -0.33 -19.42 3.41
C TRP A 43 0.24 -18.21 4.11
N GLU A 44 1.22 -17.57 3.48
CA GLU A 44 1.75 -16.27 3.87
C GLU A 44 2.29 -15.54 2.63
N ASN A 45 2.42 -14.22 2.74
CA ASN A 45 2.96 -13.40 1.67
C ASN A 45 4.32 -12.84 2.07
N LYS A 46 5.29 -12.90 1.16
CA LYS A 46 6.52 -12.13 1.23
C LYS A 46 6.30 -10.79 0.54
N PHE A 47 6.45 -9.70 1.29
CA PHE A 47 6.39 -8.34 0.79
C PHE A 47 7.75 -7.95 0.21
N LEU A 48 7.80 -7.76 -1.11
CA LEU A 48 9.05 -7.49 -1.84
C LEU A 48 9.29 -5.99 -2.07
N GLY A 49 8.21 -5.20 -2.12
CA GLY A 49 8.32 -3.77 -2.31
C GLY A 49 7.00 -3.11 -2.72
N LYS A 50 7.01 -1.77 -2.72
CA LYS A 50 5.90 -0.96 -3.22
C LYS A 50 6.41 0.21 -4.04
N THR A 51 5.66 0.58 -5.07
CA THR A 51 5.90 1.76 -5.90
C THR A 51 4.63 2.60 -5.95
N PRO A 52 4.68 3.91 -5.65
CA PRO A 52 3.52 4.78 -5.80
C PRO A 52 3.17 4.89 -7.29
N LEU A 53 1.89 4.67 -7.63
CA LEU A 53 1.38 4.84 -8.99
C LEU A 53 0.73 6.21 -9.17
N GLN A 54 -0.17 6.58 -8.26
CA GLN A 54 -0.91 7.83 -8.35
C GLN A 54 -1.31 8.31 -6.96
N ALA A 55 -1.08 9.59 -6.69
CA ALA A 55 -1.63 10.30 -5.54
C ALA A 55 -2.91 11.04 -5.95
N GLY A 56 -3.87 11.09 -5.03
CA GLY A 56 -5.11 11.85 -5.17
C GLY A 56 -5.48 12.54 -3.85
N PRO A 57 -6.56 13.33 -3.83
CA PRO A 57 -6.97 14.06 -2.62
C PRO A 57 -7.35 13.13 -1.45
N ASN A 58 -7.81 11.91 -1.75
CA ASN A 58 -8.32 10.97 -0.77
C ASN A 58 -7.34 9.84 -0.41
N GLY A 59 -6.15 9.81 -1.01
CA GLY A 59 -5.19 8.73 -0.78
C GLY A 59 -4.14 8.57 -1.87
N THR A 60 -3.35 7.51 -1.76
CA THR A 60 -2.34 7.14 -2.77
C THR A 60 -2.49 5.67 -3.15
N LEU A 61 -2.51 5.39 -4.45
CA LEU A 61 -2.48 4.05 -4.99
C LEU A 61 -1.02 3.60 -5.16
N TYR A 62 -0.71 2.42 -4.63
CA TYR A 62 0.58 1.76 -4.78
C TYR A 62 0.44 0.48 -5.60
N ALA A 63 1.41 0.19 -6.45
CA ALA A 63 1.70 -1.16 -6.91
C ALA A 63 2.58 -1.85 -5.85
N VAL A 64 2.25 -3.08 -5.48
CA VAL A 64 2.91 -3.86 -4.44
C VAL A 64 3.29 -5.22 -4.99
N GLU A 65 4.56 -5.55 -4.89
CA GLU A 65 5.09 -6.84 -5.31
C GLU A 65 5.06 -7.82 -4.13
N LEU A 66 4.38 -8.94 -4.32
CA LEU A 66 4.18 -9.98 -3.31
C LEU A 66 4.58 -11.33 -3.89
N ALA A 67 5.22 -12.18 -3.10
CA ALA A 67 5.36 -13.60 -3.39
C ALA A 67 4.56 -14.43 -2.37
N LEU A 68 3.99 -15.55 -2.79
CA LEU A 68 3.16 -16.40 -1.93
C LEU A 68 3.83 -17.74 -1.71
N ARG A 69 3.59 -18.32 -0.54
CA ARG A 69 3.77 -19.75 -0.35
C ARG A 69 2.53 -20.31 0.31
N ILE A 70 2.15 -21.53 -0.08
CA ILE A 70 1.00 -22.26 0.44
C ILE A 70 1.47 -23.64 0.88
N TRP A 71 0.97 -24.14 2.01
CA TRP A 71 1.28 -25.47 2.51
C TRP A 71 0.07 -26.11 3.22
N PRO A 72 -0.02 -27.45 3.31
CA PRO A 72 -1.08 -28.11 4.06
C PRO A 72 -1.02 -27.84 5.58
N ILE A 73 -2.18 -27.78 6.24
CA ILE A 73 -2.26 -27.73 7.71
C ILE A 73 -1.57 -28.96 8.31
N GLY A 74 -0.79 -28.75 9.38
CA GLY A 74 -0.04 -29.82 10.05
C GLY A 74 1.29 -30.17 9.39
N THR A 75 1.70 -29.41 8.38
CA THR A 75 3.02 -29.48 7.74
C THR A 75 3.76 -28.16 7.88
N GLU A 76 5.06 -28.18 7.61
CA GLU A 76 5.90 -26.98 7.58
C GLU A 76 5.90 -26.34 6.18
N PRO A 77 5.96 -25.01 6.07
CA PRO A 77 6.07 -24.34 4.79
C PRO A 77 7.41 -24.65 4.12
N SER A 78 7.41 -24.71 2.78
CA SER A 78 8.65 -24.66 2.00
C SER A 78 9.39 -23.33 2.23
N SER A 79 10.72 -23.33 2.07
CA SER A 79 11.50 -22.09 1.97
C SER A 79 11.14 -21.26 0.73
N ASP A 80 10.59 -21.92 -0.28
CA ASP A 80 10.38 -21.33 -1.60
C ASP A 80 9.05 -20.58 -1.65
N PHE A 81 9.11 -19.41 -2.27
CA PHE A 81 7.93 -18.63 -2.63
C PHE A 81 7.72 -18.71 -4.14
N ASP A 82 6.47 -18.60 -4.56
CA ASP A 82 6.07 -18.49 -5.96
C ASP A 82 6.69 -17.25 -6.64
N ALA A 83 6.57 -17.18 -7.96
CA ALA A 83 6.95 -15.99 -8.71
C ALA A 83 6.22 -14.74 -8.16
N PRO A 84 6.91 -13.58 -8.10
CA PRO A 84 6.29 -12.33 -7.69
C PRO A 84 5.04 -12.01 -8.51
N ARG A 85 4.02 -11.49 -7.82
CA ARG A 85 2.81 -10.94 -8.40
C ARG A 85 2.60 -9.51 -7.93
N THR A 86 2.07 -8.69 -8.82
CA THR A 86 1.64 -7.33 -8.49
C THR A 86 0.20 -7.36 -7.95
N SER A 87 0.00 -6.83 -6.75
CA SER A 87 -1.28 -6.34 -6.25
C SER A 87 -1.24 -4.82 -6.19
N TYR A 88 -2.38 -4.15 -6.11
CA TYR A 88 -2.45 -2.71 -5.90
C TYR A 88 -3.16 -2.41 -4.59
N ILE A 89 -2.69 -1.39 -3.88
CA ILE A 89 -3.22 -1.02 -2.57
C ILE A 89 -3.54 0.46 -2.59
N TYR A 90 -4.80 0.80 -2.35
CA TYR A 90 -5.23 2.18 -2.24
C TYR A 90 -5.22 2.61 -0.77
N CYS A 91 -4.18 3.34 -0.37
CA CYS A 91 -4.03 3.86 0.96
C CYS A 91 -4.90 5.11 1.14
N SER A 92 -6.09 4.92 1.68
CA SER A 92 -7.10 5.96 1.90
C SER A 92 -7.80 5.71 3.24
N THR A 93 -8.06 6.76 4.01
CA THR A 93 -8.82 6.63 5.26
C THR A 93 -10.33 6.54 5.02
N THR A 94 -10.82 6.92 3.85
CA THR A 94 -12.24 6.93 3.49
C THR A 94 -12.62 5.81 2.54
N ARG A 95 -11.67 5.27 1.78
CA ARG A 95 -11.91 4.19 0.82
C ARG A 95 -10.71 3.23 0.71
N PRO A 96 -10.24 2.64 1.82
CA PRO A 96 -9.12 1.72 1.80
C PRO A 96 -9.46 0.48 0.98
N ALA A 97 -8.53 0.04 0.12
CA ALA A 97 -8.79 -1.11 -0.75
C ALA A 97 -7.53 -1.89 -1.09
N ILE A 98 -7.71 -3.19 -1.34
CA ILE A 98 -6.77 -4.01 -2.11
C ILE A 98 -7.38 -4.31 -3.47
N ILE A 99 -6.57 -4.24 -4.52
CA ILE A 99 -6.96 -4.55 -5.88
C ILE A 99 -6.02 -5.63 -6.38
N PHE A 100 -6.60 -6.69 -6.95
CA PHE A 100 -5.86 -7.82 -7.46
C PHE A 100 -6.54 -8.37 -8.70
N ARG A 101 -5.87 -9.33 -9.33
CA ARG A 101 -6.38 -10.05 -10.48
C ARG A 101 -6.02 -11.52 -10.30
N PHE A 102 -6.94 -12.41 -10.63
CA PHE A 102 -6.64 -13.83 -10.65
C PHE A 102 -5.73 -14.15 -11.83
N GLU A 103 -4.89 -15.17 -11.68
CA GLU A 103 -4.04 -15.64 -12.78
C GLU A 103 -4.92 -16.05 -13.98
N GLY A 104 -4.57 -15.56 -15.17
CA GLY A 104 -5.33 -15.80 -16.39
C GLY A 104 -6.59 -14.94 -16.57
N ASP A 105 -6.98 -14.13 -15.59
CA ASP A 105 -8.09 -13.17 -15.73
C ASP A 105 -7.59 -11.84 -16.32
N THR A 106 -8.50 -11.08 -16.92
CA THR A 106 -8.30 -9.69 -17.36
C THR A 106 -8.99 -8.68 -16.43
N THR A 107 -9.91 -9.14 -15.60
CA THR A 107 -10.73 -8.32 -14.70
C THR A 107 -9.98 -8.01 -13.41
N TYR A 108 -9.99 -6.74 -12.98
CA TYR A 108 -9.51 -6.38 -11.66
C TYR A 108 -10.64 -6.49 -10.64
N TYR A 109 -10.31 -6.99 -9.45
CA TYR A 109 -11.21 -7.04 -8.31
C TYR A 109 -10.68 -6.15 -7.21
N GLY A 110 -11.50 -5.19 -6.77
CA GLY A 110 -11.22 -4.33 -5.63
C GLY A 110 -12.00 -4.79 -4.41
N ASN A 111 -11.31 -5.20 -3.35
CA ASN A 111 -11.94 -5.43 -2.06
C ASN A 111 -11.77 -4.17 -1.21
N LEU A 112 -12.89 -3.53 -0.90
CA LEU A 112 -12.93 -2.45 0.10
C LEU A 112 -12.66 -3.03 1.49
N LEU A 113 -11.97 -2.25 2.31
CA LEU A 113 -11.57 -2.65 3.65
C LEU A 113 -12.23 -1.74 4.68
N ASN A 114 -12.36 -2.24 5.90
CA ASN A 114 -12.68 -1.42 7.06
C ASN A 114 -11.60 -1.61 8.12
N PRO A 115 -10.47 -0.89 8.02
CA PRO A 115 -9.38 -0.98 8.99
C PRO A 115 -9.86 -0.62 10.40
N GLY A 116 -9.76 -1.57 11.33
CA GLY A 116 -10.18 -1.39 12.72
C GLY A 116 -11.69 -1.55 12.97
N GLY A 117 -12.51 -1.70 11.94
CA GLY A 117 -13.94 -2.01 12.08
C GLY A 117 -14.22 -3.50 12.37
N ASP A 118 -15.46 -3.79 12.75
CA ASP A 118 -15.93 -5.12 13.17
C ASP A 118 -16.60 -5.92 12.03
N ASN A 119 -16.95 -5.27 10.92
CA ASN A 119 -17.62 -5.86 9.75
C ASN A 119 -16.65 -6.51 8.74
N TRP A 120 -15.61 -7.20 9.21
CA TRP A 120 -14.69 -7.89 8.31
C TRP A 120 -15.31 -9.16 7.71
N SER A 121 -15.15 -9.37 6.40
CA SER A 121 -15.50 -10.64 5.76
C SER A 121 -14.33 -11.62 5.84
N GLY A 122 -14.62 -12.91 6.06
CA GLY A 122 -13.58 -13.94 6.03
C GLY A 122 -12.78 -13.95 4.71
N ALA A 123 -13.40 -13.57 3.59
CA ALA A 123 -12.73 -13.50 2.29
C ALA A 123 -11.65 -12.41 2.19
N THR A 124 -11.70 -11.36 3.03
CA THR A 124 -10.79 -10.19 2.92
C THR A 124 -9.71 -10.15 3.99
N GLN A 125 -9.69 -11.07 4.97
CA GLN A 125 -8.74 -10.97 6.08
C GLN A 125 -7.28 -10.95 5.64
N ASP A 126 -6.93 -11.68 4.58
CA ASP A 126 -5.55 -11.71 4.05
C ASP A 126 -5.07 -10.37 3.49
N ALA A 127 -6.02 -9.49 3.16
CA ALA A 127 -5.71 -8.16 2.67
C ALA A 127 -5.18 -7.25 3.79
N TYR A 128 -5.58 -7.47 5.05
CA TYR A 128 -5.24 -6.57 6.16
C TYR A 128 -3.74 -6.51 6.44
N PRO A 129 -3.00 -7.64 6.54
CA PRO A 129 -1.54 -7.60 6.68
C PRO A 129 -0.85 -6.81 5.57
N ILE A 130 -1.28 -7.02 4.31
CA ILE A 130 -0.71 -6.32 3.15
C ILE A 130 -1.05 -4.83 3.20
N TYR A 131 -2.28 -4.48 3.53
CA TYR A 131 -2.73 -3.10 3.64
C TYR A 131 -1.96 -2.34 4.72
N TRP A 132 -1.86 -2.90 5.93
CA TRP A 132 -1.14 -2.28 7.04
C TRP A 132 0.37 -2.16 6.79
N ALA A 133 0.99 -3.16 6.15
CA ALA A 133 2.39 -3.08 5.75
C ALA A 133 2.60 -1.98 4.69
N THR A 134 1.69 -1.88 3.71
CA THR A 134 1.79 -0.91 2.62
C THR A 134 1.53 0.51 3.09
N CYS A 135 0.44 0.74 3.82
CA CYS A 135 -0.02 2.10 4.12
C CYS A 135 0.57 2.67 5.41
N HIS A 136 0.98 1.80 6.35
CA HIS A 136 1.38 2.21 7.70
C HIS A 136 2.73 1.64 8.13
N ASN A 137 3.44 0.92 7.24
CA ASN A 137 4.69 0.22 7.55
C ASN A 137 4.59 -0.64 8.82
N PHE A 138 3.43 -1.28 9.02
CA PHE A 138 3.14 -2.09 10.21
C PHE A 138 2.98 -3.55 9.86
N VAL A 139 3.67 -4.41 10.61
CA VAL A 139 3.51 -5.86 10.60
C VAL A 139 3.35 -6.35 12.03
N GLY A 140 2.32 -7.14 12.27
CA GLY A 140 2.04 -7.70 13.59
C GLY A 140 1.02 -8.83 13.49
N PRO A 141 0.91 -9.70 14.49
CA PRO A 141 0.12 -10.93 14.37
C PRO A 141 -1.40 -10.71 14.46
N ASP A 142 -1.85 -9.57 15.00
CA ASP A 142 -3.25 -9.37 15.38
C ASP A 142 -3.85 -8.07 14.81
N PHE A 143 -4.25 -8.14 13.55
CA PHE A 143 -4.85 -7.03 12.80
C PHE A 143 -6.31 -6.74 13.18
N PHE A 144 -6.94 -7.60 14.00
CA PHE A 144 -8.34 -7.52 14.39
C PHE A 144 -8.53 -7.26 15.90
N SER A 145 -7.43 -6.93 16.59
CA SER A 145 -7.45 -6.55 18.02
C SER A 145 -8.07 -5.19 18.28
N GLN A 146 -8.53 -4.99 19.52
CA GLN A 146 -8.92 -3.68 20.04
C GLN A 146 -7.80 -2.63 19.88
N ALA A 147 -6.54 -3.04 20.02
CA ALA A 147 -5.39 -2.15 19.83
C ALA A 147 -5.31 -1.63 18.38
N MET A 148 -5.60 -2.48 17.39
CA MET A 148 -5.66 -2.09 16.00
C MET A 148 -6.88 -1.25 15.66
N THR A 149 -8.02 -1.48 16.32
CA THR A 149 -9.17 -0.56 16.26
C THR A 149 -8.80 0.82 16.78
N THR A 150 -8.17 0.92 17.96
CA THR A 150 -7.71 2.20 18.52
C THR A 150 -6.73 2.90 17.58
N LYS A 151 -5.75 2.16 17.04
CA LYS A 151 -4.79 2.69 16.07
C LYS A 151 -5.47 3.20 14.79
N ALA A 152 -6.49 2.51 14.28
CA ALA A 152 -7.24 2.95 13.12
C ALA A 152 -7.99 4.28 13.38
N ILE A 153 -8.60 4.43 14.56
CA ILE A 153 -9.24 5.68 14.98
C ILE A 153 -8.21 6.82 15.03
N GLU A 154 -7.04 6.58 15.65
CA GLU A 154 -5.95 7.57 15.73
C GLU A 154 -5.43 8.00 14.36
N LEU A 155 -5.46 7.09 13.38
CA LEU A 155 -5.09 7.36 11.98
C LEU A 155 -6.23 7.98 11.15
N GLY A 156 -7.40 8.20 11.74
CA GLY A 156 -8.53 8.88 11.11
C GLY A 156 -9.45 7.98 10.27
N TYR A 157 -9.42 6.66 10.47
CA TYR A 157 -10.37 5.75 9.81
C TYR A 157 -11.74 5.80 10.51
N PRO A 158 -12.86 5.94 9.76
CA PRO A 158 -14.17 5.57 10.25
C PRO A 158 -14.25 4.06 10.49
N LEU A 159 -15.04 3.62 11.47
CA LEU A 159 -15.20 2.20 11.81
C LEU A 159 -16.39 1.54 11.10
N ASN A 160 -17.07 2.25 10.21
CA ASN A 160 -18.27 1.81 9.50
C ASN A 160 -18.09 1.86 7.97
N LEU A 161 -16.85 1.68 7.50
CA LEU A 161 -16.57 1.65 6.07
C LEU A 161 -17.19 0.40 5.42
N PRO A 162 -17.58 0.50 4.12
CA PRO A 162 -18.01 -0.65 3.35
C PRO A 162 -16.94 -1.74 3.30
N ASN A 163 -17.36 -3.00 3.25
CA ASN A 163 -16.48 -4.15 3.05
C ASN A 163 -17.07 -5.09 2.00
N GLU A 164 -16.99 -4.64 0.76
CA GLU A 164 -17.54 -5.32 -0.41
C GLU A 164 -16.49 -5.45 -1.51
N SER A 165 -16.76 -6.36 -2.44
CA SER A 165 -15.95 -6.58 -3.62
C SER A 165 -16.56 -5.88 -4.82
N LEU A 166 -15.72 -5.20 -5.59
CA LEU A 166 -16.07 -4.46 -6.80
C LEU A 166 -15.28 -5.03 -7.97
N GLN A 167 -15.87 -5.01 -9.17
CA GLN A 167 -15.12 -5.22 -10.41
C GLN A 167 -14.63 -3.86 -10.92
N LEU A 168 -13.40 -3.82 -11.40
CA LEU A 168 -12.74 -2.61 -11.89
C LEU A 168 -12.18 -2.90 -13.29
N ALA A 169 -12.31 -1.92 -14.20
CA ALA A 169 -11.69 -1.98 -15.51
C ALA A 169 -10.17 -1.84 -15.42
N ASN A 170 -9.69 -1.07 -14.44
CA ASN A 170 -8.26 -0.93 -14.13
C ASN A 170 -8.07 -0.48 -12.66
N PRO A 171 -6.86 -0.61 -12.08
CA PRO A 171 -6.63 -0.27 -10.68
C PRO A 171 -6.86 1.20 -10.31
N LEU A 172 -6.75 2.15 -11.24
CA LEU A 172 -6.94 3.58 -10.96
C LEU A 172 -8.40 3.94 -10.69
N GLU A 173 -9.34 3.12 -11.15
CA GLU A 173 -10.77 3.37 -11.00
C GLU A 173 -11.20 3.47 -9.53
N ILE A 174 -10.51 2.77 -8.62
CA ILE A 174 -10.78 2.83 -7.17
C ILE A 174 -10.63 4.24 -6.58
N MET A 175 -9.90 5.13 -7.26
CA MET A 175 -9.61 6.49 -6.79
C MET A 175 -10.69 7.51 -7.16
N ASN A 176 -11.67 7.15 -8.00
CA ASN A 176 -12.62 8.09 -8.61
C ASN A 176 -13.97 8.21 -7.87
N GLU A 177 -14.13 7.51 -6.74
CA GLU A 177 -15.35 7.51 -5.91
C GLU A 177 -15.06 8.03 -4.50
#